data_AF-A0AAV3Z384-F1
#
_entry.id   AF-A0AAV3Z384-F1
#
_cell.length_a   1.000
_cell.length_b   1.000
_cell.length_c   1.000
_cell.angle_alpha   90.00
_cell.angle_beta   90.00
_cell.angle_gamma   90.00
#
_symmetry.space_group_name_H-M   'P 1'
#
loop_
_entity.id
_entity.type
_entity.pdbx_description
1 polymer ?
#
loop_
_entity_poly.entity_id
_entity_poly.type
_entity_poly.pdbx_seq_one_letter_code
_entity_poly.pdbx_strand_id
1 'polypeptide(L)'
;IVKEEPTHSFYDFGDLESTKAQLEDIAAANKASKVPTYLNDRMVLSLQSSRFELPMDMKSLEKMSPADYLRKYCVISSRRKTLYQKIFQKHRERSGIILGKTTVCKALQEVLVNALKDQQLTELCDILEVEDDTSVDLKLFSGMAALAERILYPEYLTEDTAECTEYHREKVECADFCSLQWKLHGVQISPPVKKILQALS
;
A
#
# COMPACT_ATOMS: atom_id res chain seq x y z
N ILE A 1 -77.19 -11.99 -5.12
CA ILE A 1 -76.28 -12.12 -3.96
C ILE A 1 -74.90 -11.82 -4.49
N VAL A 2 -74.36 -10.66 -4.11
CA VAL A 2 -73.11 -10.08 -4.60
C VAL A 2 -71.94 -10.87 -4.01
N LYS A 3 -70.93 -11.22 -4.82
CA LYS A 3 -69.67 -11.82 -4.35
C LYS A 3 -68.72 -10.69 -3.96
N GLU A 4 -68.32 -10.64 -2.71
CA GLU A 4 -67.27 -9.76 -2.20
C GLU A 4 -65.89 -10.36 -2.52
N GLU A 5 -65.00 -9.56 -3.11
CA GLU A 5 -63.57 -9.89 -3.24
C GLU A 5 -62.83 -9.53 -1.94
N PRO A 6 -61.76 -10.27 -1.57
CA PRO A 6 -61.00 -9.96 -0.36
C PRO A 6 -60.12 -8.72 -0.59
N THR A 7 -60.35 -7.69 0.22
CA THR A 7 -59.52 -6.49 0.31
C THR A 7 -58.15 -6.84 0.90
N HIS A 8 -57.09 -6.81 0.08
CA HIS A 8 -55.72 -6.81 0.60
C HIS A 8 -55.41 -5.46 1.24
N SER A 9 -55.25 -5.45 2.56
CA SER A 9 -54.74 -4.30 3.32
C SER A 9 -53.30 -3.99 2.86
N PHE A 10 -53.09 -2.76 2.42
CA PHE A 10 -51.79 -2.21 2.00
C PHE A 10 -50.78 -2.06 3.16
N TYR A 11 -51.22 -2.29 4.40
CA TYR A 11 -50.39 -2.28 5.60
C TYR A 11 -50.35 -3.67 6.25
N ASP A 12 -49.69 -4.61 5.59
CA ASP A 12 -49.13 -5.79 6.24
C ASP A 12 -47.72 -5.39 6.71
N PHE A 13 -47.67 -4.72 7.87
CA PHE A 13 -46.41 -4.41 8.53
C PHE A 13 -45.85 -5.73 9.06
N GLY A 14 -44.94 -6.30 8.27
CA GLY A 14 -44.20 -7.52 8.59
C GLY A 14 -43.63 -7.49 10.01
N ASP A 15 -43.60 -8.69 10.59
CA ASP A 15 -43.26 -8.99 11.97
C ASP A 15 -42.10 -8.13 12.53
N LEU A 16 -42.43 -7.30 13.52
CA LEU A 16 -41.49 -6.37 14.16
C LEU A 16 -40.33 -7.10 14.86
N GLU A 17 -40.56 -8.36 15.25
CA GLU A 17 -39.55 -9.26 15.81
C GLU A 17 -38.50 -9.65 14.73
N SER A 18 -38.95 -9.93 13.51
CA SER A 18 -38.05 -10.26 12.38
C SER A 18 -37.15 -9.07 12.01
N THR A 19 -37.70 -7.85 12.08
CA THR A 19 -36.96 -6.63 11.75
C THR A 19 -35.92 -6.29 12.83
N LYS A 20 -36.24 -6.55 14.11
CA LYS A 20 -35.27 -6.44 15.21
C LYS A 20 -34.17 -7.49 15.12
N ALA A 21 -34.51 -8.74 14.83
CA ALA A 21 -33.53 -9.81 14.64
C ALA A 21 -32.56 -9.47 13.49
N GLN A 22 -33.05 -8.94 12.38
CA GLN A 22 -32.21 -8.48 11.27
C GLN A 22 -31.31 -7.29 11.64
N LEU A 23 -31.80 -6.33 12.43
CA LEU A 23 -30.99 -5.21 12.93
C LEU A 23 -29.95 -5.65 13.96
N GLU A 24 -30.28 -6.63 14.80
CA GLU A 24 -29.37 -7.24 15.77
C GLU A 24 -28.31 -8.10 15.08
N ASP A 25 -28.66 -8.81 14.00
CA ASP A 25 -27.73 -9.57 13.17
C ASP A 25 -26.80 -8.64 12.37
N ILE A 26 -27.30 -7.51 11.86
CA ILE A 26 -26.46 -6.47 11.21
C ILE A 26 -25.53 -5.79 12.23
N ALA A 27 -26.00 -5.58 13.47
CA ALA A 27 -25.18 -5.04 14.55
C ALA A 27 -24.15 -6.07 15.08
N ALA A 28 -24.49 -7.36 15.08
CA ALA A 28 -23.59 -8.46 15.43
C ALA A 28 -22.56 -8.73 14.32
N ALA A 29 -22.93 -8.60 13.05
CA ALA A 29 -22.03 -8.67 11.91
C ALA A 29 -21.05 -7.48 11.86
N ASN A 30 -21.50 -6.26 12.23
CA ASN A 30 -20.62 -5.10 12.45
C ASN A 30 -19.79 -5.18 13.75
N LYS A 31 -20.00 -6.24 14.54
CA LYS A 31 -19.14 -6.65 15.65
C LYS A 31 -18.05 -7.63 15.18
N ALA A 32 -17.81 -7.72 13.87
CA ALA A 32 -16.60 -8.30 13.31
C ALA A 32 -15.38 -7.64 13.96
N SER A 33 -14.64 -8.44 14.72
CA SER A 33 -13.28 -8.23 15.24
C SER A 33 -12.88 -6.75 15.37
N LYS A 34 -13.15 -6.15 16.53
CA LYS A 34 -12.36 -4.98 16.93
C LYS A 34 -10.93 -5.46 17.11
N VAL A 35 -10.13 -5.35 16.06
CA VAL A 35 -8.69 -5.61 16.10
C VAL A 35 -8.16 -4.86 17.30
N PRO A 36 -7.60 -5.55 18.33
CA PRO A 36 -7.15 -4.92 19.54
C PRO A 36 -6.22 -3.75 19.24
N THR A 37 -6.33 -2.64 19.97
CA THR A 37 -5.62 -1.39 19.66
C THR A 37 -4.08 -1.55 19.65
N TYR A 38 -3.54 -2.58 20.31
CA TYR A 38 -2.11 -2.93 20.28
C TYR A 38 -1.70 -3.75 19.04
N LEU A 39 -2.66 -4.37 18.34
CA LEU A 39 -2.46 -4.96 17.01
C LEU A 39 -2.57 -3.91 15.90
N ASN A 40 -3.25 -2.77 16.12
CA ASN A 40 -3.11 -1.59 15.26
C ASN A 40 -1.68 -1.02 15.24
N ASP A 41 -0.90 -1.27 16.29
CA ASP A 41 0.51 -0.87 16.40
C ASP A 41 1.44 -1.85 15.65
N ARG A 42 0.99 -3.09 15.37
CA ARG A 42 1.63 -4.01 14.42
C ARG A 42 1.06 -3.75 13.05
N MET A 43 1.60 -2.72 12.40
CA MET A 43 1.07 -2.26 11.14
C MET A 43 1.03 -3.38 10.09
N VAL A 44 -0.17 -3.66 9.58
CA VAL A 44 -0.37 -4.61 8.48
C VAL A 44 0.14 -3.96 7.19
N LEU A 45 0.88 -4.73 6.39
CA LEU A 45 1.30 -4.32 5.05
C LEU A 45 0.04 -4.01 4.22
N SER A 46 0.06 -2.95 3.41
CA SER A 46 -1.10 -2.56 2.63
C SER A 46 -0.68 -2.06 1.26
N LEU A 47 -1.39 -2.48 0.22
CA LEU A 47 -1.22 -1.96 -1.14
C LEU A 47 -1.87 -0.59 -1.34
N GLN A 48 -2.73 -0.17 -0.40
CA GLN A 48 -3.34 1.17 -0.37
C GLN A 48 -2.48 2.19 0.40
N SER A 49 -1.31 1.78 0.91
CA SER A 49 -0.41 2.68 1.62
C SER A 49 0.20 3.73 0.70
N SER A 50 0.29 3.39 -0.59
CA SER A 50 0.91 4.16 -1.65
C SER A 50 0.26 3.86 -3.00
N ARG A 51 0.33 4.81 -3.92
CA ARG A 51 0.06 4.63 -5.34
C ARG A 51 1.33 4.89 -6.12
N PHE A 52 1.73 3.95 -6.96
CA PHE A 52 2.78 4.17 -7.94
C PHE A 52 2.20 4.60 -9.27
N GLU A 53 2.91 5.48 -9.94
CA GLU A 53 2.48 6.07 -11.22
C GLU A 53 3.55 5.87 -12.29
N LEU A 54 3.16 6.05 -13.55
CA LEU A 54 4.09 6.17 -14.66
C LEU A 54 4.13 7.60 -15.19
N PRO A 55 5.27 8.04 -15.76
CA PRO A 55 5.28 9.27 -16.52
C PRO A 55 4.39 9.16 -17.75
N MET A 56 3.76 10.28 -18.12
CA MET A 56 3.05 10.40 -19.40
C MET A 56 3.96 10.11 -20.60
N ASP A 57 5.22 10.54 -20.55
CA ASP A 57 6.25 10.18 -21.53
C ASP A 57 7.23 9.17 -20.92
N MET A 58 7.16 7.92 -21.39
CA MET A 58 8.00 6.82 -20.92
C MET A 58 9.49 7.07 -21.17
N LYS A 59 9.87 7.87 -22.18
CA LYS A 59 11.29 8.21 -22.43
C LYS A 59 11.92 9.00 -21.29
N SER A 60 11.12 9.65 -20.45
CA SER A 60 11.64 10.32 -19.27
C SER A 60 12.30 9.34 -18.28
N LEU A 61 11.91 8.05 -18.28
CA LEU A 61 12.49 7.01 -17.43
C LEU A 61 13.95 6.70 -17.79
N GLU A 62 14.40 6.95 -19.02
CA GLU A 62 15.77 6.66 -19.48
C GLU A 62 16.83 7.47 -18.72
N LYS A 63 16.42 8.60 -18.14
CA LYS A 63 17.30 9.54 -17.43
C LYS A 63 17.11 9.53 -15.92
N MET A 64 16.30 8.62 -15.39
CA MET A 64 15.97 8.57 -13.96
C MET A 64 16.81 7.51 -13.24
N SER A 65 17.26 7.88 -12.04
CA SER A 65 17.70 6.91 -11.04
C SER A 65 16.49 6.28 -10.31
N PRO A 66 16.68 5.17 -9.57
CA PRO A 66 15.70 4.65 -8.62
C PRO A 66 15.13 5.73 -7.68
N ALA A 67 16.02 6.57 -7.16
CA ALA A 67 15.66 7.63 -6.24
C ALA A 67 14.80 8.71 -6.91
N ASP A 68 15.11 9.09 -8.14
CA ASP A 68 14.31 10.06 -8.91
C ASP A 68 12.90 9.53 -9.19
N TYR A 69 12.82 8.26 -9.59
CA TYR A 69 11.53 7.60 -9.84
C TYR A 69 10.67 7.61 -8.58
N LEU A 70 11.19 7.13 -7.45
CA LEU A 70 10.43 7.08 -6.19
C LEU A 70 10.04 8.46 -5.69
N ARG A 71 10.91 9.46 -5.79
CA ARG A 71 10.56 10.83 -5.40
C ARG A 71 9.43 11.42 -6.23
N LYS A 72 9.30 11.03 -7.50
CA LYS A 72 8.38 11.68 -8.44
C LYS A 72 7.08 10.92 -8.66
N TYR A 73 7.13 9.58 -8.65
CA TYR A 73 6.04 8.70 -9.05
C TYR A 73 5.58 7.75 -7.94
N CYS A 74 5.97 8.00 -6.69
CA CYS A 74 5.40 7.34 -5.52
C CYS A 74 4.54 8.34 -4.73
N VAL A 75 3.24 8.10 -4.70
CA VAL A 75 2.27 8.92 -3.98
C VAL A 75 1.88 8.21 -2.70
N ILE A 76 2.21 8.78 -1.55
CA ILE A 76 1.94 8.18 -0.24
C ILE A 76 0.58 8.62 0.28
N SER A 77 -0.20 7.66 0.78
CA SER A 77 -1.48 7.93 1.46
C SER A 77 -1.29 8.79 2.71
N SER A 78 -2.29 9.59 3.07
CA SER A 78 -2.22 10.46 4.27
C SER A 78 -1.95 9.67 5.55
N ARG A 79 -2.54 8.47 5.68
CA ARG A 79 -2.33 7.59 6.83
C ARG A 79 -0.86 7.15 6.95
N ARG A 80 -0.25 6.74 5.83
CA ARG A 80 1.12 6.21 5.85
C ARG A 80 2.18 7.31 5.97
N LYS A 81 1.91 8.53 5.48
CA LYS A 81 2.77 9.71 5.66
C LYS A 81 3.12 9.95 7.14
N THR A 82 2.15 9.89 8.05
CA THR A 82 2.40 10.11 9.48
C THR A 82 3.38 9.09 10.05
N LEU A 83 3.25 7.81 9.69
CA LEU A 83 4.19 6.79 10.15
C LEU A 83 5.59 7.02 9.58
N TYR A 84 5.70 7.15 8.26
CA TYR A 84 7.00 7.32 7.62
C TYR A 84 7.70 8.57 8.14
N GLN A 85 6.96 9.66 8.35
CA GLN A 85 7.48 10.84 9.01
C GLN A 85 7.96 10.53 10.41
N LYS A 86 7.17 9.88 11.27
CA LYS A 86 7.58 9.53 12.64
C LYS A 86 8.90 8.75 12.67
N ILE A 87 9.05 7.75 11.79
CA ILE A 87 10.26 6.92 11.76
C ILE A 87 11.44 7.69 11.16
N PHE A 88 11.22 8.44 10.07
CA PHE A 88 12.23 9.32 9.51
C PHE A 88 12.79 10.30 10.53
N GLN A 89 11.92 10.91 11.34
CA GLN A 89 12.29 11.85 12.40
C GLN A 89 13.21 11.24 13.45
N LYS A 90 13.07 9.93 13.71
CA LYS A 90 13.88 9.19 14.68
C LYS A 90 15.29 8.89 14.16
N HIS A 91 15.43 8.65 12.85
CA HIS A 91 16.69 8.19 12.24
C HIS A 91 17.45 9.29 11.49
N ARG A 92 16.82 10.43 11.21
CA ARG A 92 17.49 11.55 10.55
C ARG A 92 18.50 12.22 11.49
N GLU A 93 19.53 12.79 10.88
CA GLU A 93 20.46 13.70 11.54
C GLU A 93 19.85 15.10 11.71
N ARG A 94 20.57 15.98 12.41
CA ARG A 94 20.19 17.40 12.57
C ARG A 94 20.10 18.15 11.23
N SER A 95 20.85 17.69 10.22
CA SER A 95 20.79 18.18 8.84
C SER A 95 19.45 17.92 8.15
N GLY A 96 18.60 17.05 8.74
CA GLY A 96 17.27 16.74 8.21
C GLY A 96 17.24 15.60 7.20
N ILE A 97 18.34 14.84 7.06
CA ILE A 97 18.47 13.66 6.19
C ILE A 97 18.85 12.42 7.00
N ILE A 98 18.56 11.23 6.48
CA ILE A 98 19.18 9.98 6.94
C ILE A 98 20.45 9.77 6.09
N LEU A 99 21.57 9.51 6.75
CA LEU A 99 22.85 9.28 6.08
C LEU A 99 23.32 7.83 6.23
N GLY A 100 23.69 7.25 5.10
CA GLY A 100 24.37 5.96 4.99
C GLY A 100 23.47 4.74 5.08
N LYS A 101 23.89 3.69 4.37
CA LYS A 101 23.18 2.40 4.25
C LYS A 101 22.72 1.82 5.58
N THR A 102 23.59 1.78 6.58
CA THR A 102 23.26 1.19 7.89
C THR A 102 22.05 1.85 8.55
N THR A 103 21.99 3.19 8.51
CA THR A 103 20.90 3.95 9.13
C THR A 103 19.60 3.81 8.34
N VAL A 104 19.71 3.86 7.00
CA VAL A 104 18.58 3.62 6.08
C VAL A 104 17.97 2.24 6.32
N CYS A 105 18.80 1.19 6.38
CA CYS A 105 18.38 -0.18 6.64
C CYS A 105 17.59 -0.31 7.95
N LYS A 106 18.13 0.24 9.04
CA LYS A 106 17.46 0.23 10.36
C LYS A 106 16.11 0.94 10.31
N ALA A 107 16.04 2.08 9.63
CA ALA A 107 14.81 2.84 9.50
C ALA A 107 13.74 2.06 8.70
N LEU A 108 14.12 1.40 7.60
CA LEU A 108 13.21 0.57 6.80
C LEU A 108 12.72 -0.68 7.56
N GLN A 109 13.60 -1.35 8.29
CA GLN A 109 13.23 -2.46 9.17
C GLN A 109 12.24 -2.02 10.24
N GLU A 110 12.42 -0.83 10.82
CA GLU A 110 11.49 -0.29 11.81
C GLU A 110 10.11 0.04 11.21
N VAL A 111 10.04 0.55 9.97
CA VAL A 111 8.75 0.77 9.27
C VAL A 111 7.96 -0.51 9.16
N LEU A 112 8.66 -1.61 8.87
CA LEU A 112 8.06 -2.90 8.56
C LEU A 112 8.02 -3.81 9.78
N VAL A 113 8.23 -3.27 10.98
CA VAL A 113 8.19 -4.01 12.25
C VAL A 113 9.07 -5.28 12.19
N ASN A 114 10.23 -5.18 11.53
CA ASN A 114 11.17 -6.27 11.27
C ASN A 114 10.60 -7.45 10.46
N ALA A 115 9.54 -7.24 9.67
CA ALA A 115 9.07 -8.19 8.67
C ALA A 115 10.10 -8.43 7.55
N LEU A 116 10.94 -7.44 7.27
CA LEU A 116 12.05 -7.57 6.33
C LEU A 116 13.12 -8.53 6.87
N LYS A 117 13.28 -9.66 6.19
CA LYS A 117 14.45 -10.53 6.34
C LYS A 117 15.68 -9.85 5.74
N ASP A 118 16.87 -10.20 6.23
CA ASP A 118 18.13 -9.59 5.78
C ASP A 118 18.36 -9.72 4.26
N GLN A 119 17.93 -10.84 3.66
CA GLN A 119 18.00 -11.05 2.22
C GLN A 119 17.14 -10.04 1.44
N GLN A 120 15.88 -9.85 1.85
CA GLN A 120 14.96 -8.90 1.21
C GLN A 120 15.43 -7.46 1.38
N LEU A 121 15.99 -7.14 2.54
CA LEU A 121 16.57 -5.82 2.80
C LEU A 121 17.80 -5.57 1.91
N THR A 122 18.64 -6.59 1.72
CA THR A 122 19.80 -6.52 0.82
C THR A 122 19.35 -6.29 -0.62
N GLU A 123 18.39 -7.09 -1.10
CA GLU A 123 17.82 -6.93 -2.45
C GLU A 123 17.17 -5.56 -2.66
N LEU A 124 16.45 -5.07 -1.66
CA LEU A 124 15.85 -3.73 -1.68
C LEU A 124 16.94 -2.65 -1.77
N CYS A 125 18.00 -2.74 -0.97
CA CYS A 125 19.12 -1.81 -1.05
C CYS A 125 19.82 -1.85 -2.41
N ASP A 126 19.97 -3.03 -3.02
CA ASP A 126 20.59 -3.19 -4.33
C ASP A 126 19.72 -2.60 -5.45
N ILE A 127 18.39 -2.77 -5.37
CA ILE A 127 17.44 -2.14 -6.32
C ILE A 127 17.45 -0.61 -6.18
N LEU A 128 17.61 -0.11 -4.96
CA LEU A 128 17.59 1.31 -4.64
C LEU A 128 18.97 2.00 -4.73
N GLU A 129 20.01 1.24 -5.05
CA GLU A 129 21.40 1.71 -5.12
C GLU A 129 21.82 2.41 -3.82
N VAL A 130 21.49 1.82 -2.66
CA VAL A 130 21.84 2.37 -1.35
C VAL A 130 23.26 1.98 -0.96
N GLU A 131 24.10 3.01 -0.84
CA GLU A 131 25.52 2.97 -0.48
C GLU A 131 25.78 3.66 0.88
N ASP A 132 27.02 3.57 1.36
CA ASP A 132 27.42 4.10 2.67
C ASP A 132 27.41 5.64 2.75
N ASP A 133 27.48 6.33 1.62
CA ASP A 133 27.39 7.79 1.50
C ASP A 133 25.99 8.28 1.08
N THR A 134 25.03 7.37 0.89
CA THR A 134 23.69 7.69 0.43
C THR A 134 22.98 8.63 1.40
N SER A 135 22.45 9.73 0.87
CA SER A 135 21.65 10.70 1.63
C SER A 135 20.18 10.59 1.25
N VAL A 136 19.34 10.40 2.26
CA VAL A 136 17.91 10.14 2.08
C VAL A 136 17.10 11.22 2.79
N ASP A 137 16.33 11.99 2.01
CA ASP A 137 15.35 12.94 2.50
C ASP A 137 14.01 12.24 2.80
N LEU A 138 13.08 12.93 3.48
CA LEU A 138 11.79 12.35 3.85
C LEU A 138 11.02 11.82 2.64
N LYS A 139 11.10 12.53 1.50
CA LYS A 139 10.38 12.14 0.29
C LYS A 139 10.90 10.82 -0.26
N LEU A 140 12.23 10.70 -0.40
CA LEU A 140 12.84 9.45 -0.83
C LEU A 140 12.58 8.33 0.16
N PHE A 141 12.81 8.56 1.46
CA PHE A 141 12.58 7.54 2.50
C PHE A 141 11.16 6.97 2.44
N SER A 142 10.17 7.85 2.27
CA SER A 142 8.76 7.44 2.17
C SER A 142 8.51 6.56 0.94
N GLY A 143 9.14 6.88 -0.21
CA GLY A 143 9.06 6.06 -1.41
C GLY A 143 9.77 4.71 -1.26
N MET A 144 10.92 4.68 -0.59
CA MET A 144 11.66 3.44 -0.31
C MET A 144 10.84 2.52 0.60
N ALA A 145 10.24 3.08 1.66
CA ALA A 145 9.35 2.36 2.56
C ALA A 145 8.13 1.78 1.84
N ALA A 146 7.48 2.57 0.99
CA ALA A 146 6.36 2.11 0.18
C ALA A 146 6.74 0.99 -0.81
N LEU A 147 7.91 1.07 -1.43
CA LEU A 147 8.41 0.02 -2.31
C LEU A 147 8.71 -1.26 -1.52
N ALA A 148 9.33 -1.12 -0.35
CA ALA A 148 9.62 -2.25 0.53
C ALA A 148 8.35 -3.01 0.93
N GLU A 149 7.28 -2.29 1.27
CA GLU A 149 5.96 -2.89 1.49
C GLU A 149 5.49 -3.66 0.26
N ARG A 150 5.66 -3.08 -0.93
CA ARG A 150 5.20 -3.68 -2.18
C ARG A 150 5.90 -4.99 -2.50
N ILE A 151 7.21 -5.06 -2.26
CA ILE A 151 8.02 -6.26 -2.49
C ILE A 151 7.71 -7.34 -1.47
N LEU A 152 7.49 -6.95 -0.20
CA LEU A 152 7.17 -7.92 0.87
C LEU A 152 5.77 -8.50 0.75
N TYR A 153 4.83 -7.69 0.28
CA TYR A 153 3.41 -7.97 0.38
C TYR A 153 2.98 -9.36 -0.15
N PRO A 154 3.51 -9.90 -1.27
CA PRO A 154 3.18 -11.24 -1.73
C PRO A 154 3.43 -12.36 -0.71
N GLU A 155 4.36 -12.18 0.23
CA GLU A 155 4.62 -13.17 1.31
C GLU A 155 3.53 -13.17 2.40
N TYR A 156 2.67 -12.15 2.44
CA TYR A 156 1.65 -11.95 3.47
C TYR A 156 0.22 -12.06 2.93
N LEU A 157 0.07 -12.40 1.64
CA LEU A 157 -1.22 -12.72 1.04
C LEU A 157 -1.70 -14.09 1.52
N THR A 158 -2.89 -14.13 2.11
CA THR A 158 -3.61 -15.36 2.46
C THR A 158 -4.96 -15.41 1.72
N GLU A 159 -5.54 -16.59 1.55
CA GLU A 159 -6.87 -16.74 0.91
C GLU A 159 -7.93 -15.87 1.61
N ASP A 160 -7.86 -15.75 2.94
CA ASP A 160 -8.76 -14.94 3.75
C ASP A 160 -8.63 -13.41 3.56
N THR A 161 -7.50 -12.93 3.00
CA THR A 161 -7.24 -11.50 2.81
C THR A 161 -7.47 -11.03 1.37
N ALA A 162 -7.79 -11.93 0.44
CA ALA A 162 -7.99 -11.64 -0.97
C ALA A 162 -9.18 -10.69 -1.23
N GLU A 163 -10.19 -10.70 -0.38
CA GLU A 163 -11.37 -9.83 -0.51
C GLU A 163 -11.19 -8.44 0.11
N CYS A 164 -10.13 -8.23 0.90
CA CYS A 164 -9.92 -6.98 1.62
C CYS A 164 -9.44 -5.87 0.67
N THR A 165 -10.09 -4.71 0.70
CA THR A 165 -9.75 -3.58 -0.18
C THR A 165 -8.34 -3.02 0.06
N GLU A 166 -7.82 -3.14 1.29
CA GLU A 166 -6.45 -2.75 1.68
C GLU A 166 -5.36 -3.58 0.96
N TYR A 167 -5.77 -4.68 0.35
CA TYR A 167 -4.98 -5.69 -0.37
C TYR A 167 -5.10 -5.53 -1.89
N HIS A 168 -5.78 -4.47 -2.34
CA HIS A 168 -5.87 -4.12 -3.76
C HIS A 168 -5.02 -2.90 -4.05
N ARG A 169 -4.45 -2.82 -5.26
CA ARG A 169 -3.84 -1.59 -5.77
C ARG A 169 -4.93 -0.58 -6.15
N GLU A 170 -4.61 0.71 -6.11
CA GLU A 170 -5.52 1.72 -6.64
C GLU A 170 -5.77 1.48 -8.14
N LYS A 171 -7.02 1.65 -8.60
CA LYS A 171 -7.38 1.40 -10.00
C LYS A 171 -6.56 2.23 -11.00
N VAL A 172 -6.14 3.42 -10.60
CA VAL A 172 -5.28 4.31 -11.39
C VAL A 172 -3.90 3.67 -11.60
N GLU A 173 -3.29 3.12 -10.53
CA GLU A 173 -2.03 2.37 -10.65
C GLU A 173 -2.21 1.13 -11.52
N CYS A 174 -3.31 0.37 -11.35
CA CYS A 174 -3.58 -0.77 -12.22
C CYS A 174 -3.63 -0.37 -13.71
N ALA A 175 -4.23 0.78 -14.03
CA ALA A 175 -4.28 1.29 -15.41
C ALA A 175 -2.89 1.71 -15.92
N ASP A 176 -2.09 2.37 -15.09
CA ASP A 176 -0.72 2.77 -15.40
C ASP A 176 0.18 1.56 -15.62
N PHE A 177 0.08 0.52 -14.81
CA PHE A 177 0.94 -0.66 -14.91
C PHE A 177 0.37 -1.77 -15.80
N CYS A 178 -0.88 -1.66 -16.24
CA CYS A 178 -1.43 -2.56 -17.25
C CYS A 178 -0.60 -2.50 -18.53
N SER A 179 -0.22 -3.66 -19.06
CA SER A 179 0.61 -3.80 -20.27
C SER A 179 1.96 -3.06 -20.17
N LEU A 180 2.56 -2.99 -18.97
CA LEU A 180 3.84 -2.32 -18.73
C LEU A 180 4.90 -2.72 -19.75
N GLN A 181 5.03 -4.01 -20.06
CA GLN A 181 6.02 -4.50 -21.05
C GLN A 181 5.93 -3.77 -22.40
N TRP A 182 4.71 -3.51 -22.88
CA TRP A 182 4.49 -2.82 -24.16
C TRP A 182 4.75 -1.32 -24.04
N LYS A 183 4.41 -0.72 -22.89
CA LYS A 183 4.71 0.69 -22.60
C LYS A 183 6.21 0.97 -22.54
N LEU A 184 7.01 -0.01 -22.09
CA LEU A 184 8.48 0.09 -22.05
C LEU A 184 9.15 -0.30 -23.39
N HIS A 185 8.38 -0.71 -24.41
CA HIS A 185 8.96 -1.15 -25.67
C HIS A 185 9.76 -0.01 -26.34
N GLY A 186 11.03 -0.25 -26.63
CA GLY A 186 11.93 0.74 -27.24
C GLY A 186 12.45 1.82 -26.29
N VAL A 187 12.18 1.72 -24.98
CA VAL A 187 12.67 2.66 -23.95
C VAL A 187 13.91 2.08 -23.27
N GLN A 188 15.00 2.84 -23.22
CA GLN A 188 16.29 2.45 -22.65
C GLN A 188 16.38 2.79 -21.17
N ILE A 189 15.77 1.96 -20.33
CA ILE A 189 15.67 2.19 -18.89
C ILE A 189 16.83 1.53 -18.16
N SER A 190 17.35 2.18 -17.13
CA SER A 190 18.37 1.60 -16.26
C SER A 190 17.87 0.29 -15.63
N PRO A 191 18.72 -0.75 -15.47
CA PRO A 191 18.31 -2.02 -14.88
C PRO A 191 17.65 -1.89 -13.49
N PRO A 192 18.13 -1.02 -12.57
CA PRO A 192 17.50 -0.82 -11.26
C PRO A 192 16.07 -0.27 -11.36
N VAL A 193 15.84 0.77 -12.18
CA VAL A 193 14.48 1.33 -12.38
C VAL A 193 13.57 0.29 -13.03
N LYS A 194 14.06 -0.50 -13.99
CA LYS A 194 13.29 -1.59 -14.58
C LYS A 194 12.86 -2.63 -13.53
N LYS A 195 13.76 -3.01 -12.61
CA LYS A 195 13.42 -3.92 -11.50
C LYS A 195 12.32 -3.34 -10.60
N ILE A 196 12.39 -2.04 -10.28
CA ILE A 196 11.31 -1.36 -9.54
C ILE A 196 9.99 -1.51 -10.30
N LEU A 197 9.94 -1.09 -11.56
CA LEU A 197 8.70 -1.11 -12.34
C LEU A 197 8.12 -2.53 -12.48
N GLN A 198 8.97 -3.54 -12.59
CA GLN A 198 8.55 -4.95 -12.62
C GLN A 198 7.98 -5.42 -11.28
N ALA A 199 8.57 -5.02 -10.16
CA ALA A 199 8.04 -5.33 -8.83
C ALA A 199 6.67 -4.66 -8.55
N LEU A 200 6.35 -3.60 -9.30
CA LEU A 200 5.08 -2.87 -9.21
C LEU A 200 4.00 -3.40 -10.16
N SER A 201 4.34 -4.30 -11.10
CA SER A 201 3.44 -4.79 -12.16
C SER A 201 2.57 -5.96 -11.71
#